data_AF-A0A0S3EWL9-F1
#
_entry.id   AF-A0A0S3EWL9-F1
#
_cell.length_a   1.000
_cell.length_b   1.000
_cell.length_c   1.000
_cell.angle_alpha   90.00
_cell.angle_beta   90.00
_cell.angle_gamma   90.00
#
_symmetry.space_group_name_H-M   'P 1'
#
loop_
_entity.id
_entity.type
_entity.pdbx_description
1 polymer ?
#
loop_
_entity_poly.entity_id
_entity_poly.type
_entity_poly.pdbx_seq_one_letter_code
_entity_poly.pdbx_strand_id
1 'polypeptide(L)'
;MRFGVVELSFLQAKPPRESVGGFLFGWVDMGTKRRLERDQAFKSQKLAKTAQRRHKLETEREISERVGSNRRNDLLPELRLQYIALAELRPSPHRSRRSTVEHVGRLTASISDLGFTVPILVRETEIVDGHIRVEAATRLGLDRVPAIEISHLSPAEIRKLRLTLNRTAEMGEWDLDQLRIEIADLIDLNVDLSSTGFSVQELDIILLDEDDEGSEEAGDQLPDAAGPSVTRTGDLWLLGDHRIICGNALDSDVHATLLDGRTVHLVLTDPPYNVSIPGNVSGLGKQKHADFAMASGEMNDAEWQAFLDRVLMLLAAPLIEGGIIFAFMDWRSIHRVYTAGFAAGLNLVNLVVWYKEAGAMGGLYRSAHELIALFCKGKVPRTNNVELGRHGRNRNNVWIAPGANRRGSSANQMLEFHATPKPVELCVDAILDVSQRGDTVLDIFLGSGTTLIAAEKTGRACCGIEIEPRFVDVVIRRWEQLTGQEAILAETGETFTRVSEVRKQAAADQQVEAGHD
;
A
#
# COMPACT_ATOMS: atom_id res chain seq x y z
N MET A 1 61.12 8.82 84.00
CA MET A 1 61.84 8.52 82.74
C MET A 1 60.85 8.63 81.59
N ARG A 2 61.23 9.33 80.51
CA ARG A 2 60.51 9.50 79.22
C ARG A 2 60.12 8.14 78.62
N PHE A 3 59.09 7.94 77.80
CA PHE A 3 58.60 8.62 76.57
C PHE A 3 57.06 8.39 76.49
N GLY A 4 56.18 9.25 75.98
CA GLY A 4 56.09 9.84 74.64
C GLY A 4 54.81 9.33 73.95
N VAL A 5 53.72 10.11 74.04
CA VAL A 5 52.33 9.80 73.63
C VAL A 5 52.05 10.29 72.20
N VAL A 6 51.24 9.54 71.44
CA VAL A 6 50.57 10.00 70.20
C VAL A 6 49.06 9.86 70.39
N GLU A 7 48.33 10.95 70.19
CA GLU A 7 46.86 11.07 70.29
C GLU A 7 46.14 10.66 69.00
N LEU A 8 45.01 9.95 69.14
CA LEU A 8 44.01 9.68 68.12
C LEU A 8 42.63 9.84 68.77
N SER A 9 41.86 10.83 68.34
CA SER A 9 40.52 11.14 68.89
C SER A 9 39.43 10.54 68.00
N PHE A 10 38.61 9.65 68.58
CA PHE A 10 37.32 9.18 68.06
C PHE A 10 36.19 10.01 68.72
N LEU A 11 35.13 10.33 67.98
CA LEU A 11 33.88 10.85 68.56
C LEU A 11 32.65 10.14 67.97
N GLN A 12 31.69 9.93 68.89
CA GLN A 12 30.66 8.90 68.95
C GLN A 12 29.40 9.08 68.07
N ALA A 13 28.71 7.96 67.84
CA ALA A 13 27.40 7.85 67.22
C ALA A 13 26.22 7.97 68.22
N LYS A 14 25.03 8.38 67.71
CA LYS A 14 23.69 8.11 68.28
C LYS A 14 22.62 8.01 67.16
N PRO A 15 21.52 7.23 67.33
CA PRO A 15 20.63 6.78 66.25
C PRO A 15 19.33 7.63 66.13
N PRO A 16 18.56 7.54 65.03
CA PRO A 16 17.25 8.18 64.95
C PRO A 16 16.08 7.21 65.21
N ARG A 17 15.01 7.79 65.75
CA ARG A 17 13.71 7.22 66.13
C ARG A 17 12.74 7.18 64.95
N GLU A 18 11.80 6.23 64.99
CA GLU A 18 10.58 6.20 64.17
C GLU A 18 9.58 7.31 64.57
N SER A 19 8.88 7.89 63.58
CA SER A 19 7.53 8.44 63.78
C SER A 19 6.74 8.43 62.47
N VAL A 20 5.54 7.87 62.57
CA VAL A 20 4.46 7.77 61.58
C VAL A 20 3.93 9.15 61.17
N GLY A 21 3.69 9.37 59.86
CA GLY A 21 2.84 10.46 59.37
C GLY A 21 3.20 10.97 57.97
N GLY A 22 2.26 10.90 57.02
CA GLY A 22 2.32 11.72 55.81
C GLY A 22 2.14 11.04 54.44
N PHE A 23 1.28 10.04 54.31
CA PHE A 23 0.71 9.64 53.00
C PHE A 23 -0.29 10.71 52.54
N LEU A 24 0.14 11.83 51.94
CA LEU A 24 -0.79 12.72 51.19
C LEU A 24 -0.13 13.85 50.36
N PHE A 25 0.99 13.63 49.67
CA PHE A 25 1.49 14.61 48.68
C PHE A 25 2.18 13.90 47.51
N GLY A 26 1.39 13.37 46.57
CA GLY A 26 1.93 12.75 45.35
C GLY A 26 0.96 12.68 44.17
N TRP A 27 -0.32 13.04 44.38
CA TRP A 27 -1.37 12.91 43.37
C TRP A 27 -1.95 14.24 42.88
N VAL A 28 -1.42 15.38 43.35
CA VAL A 28 -1.85 16.72 42.88
C VAL A 28 -0.87 17.30 41.85
N ASP A 29 0.39 16.86 41.81
CA ASP A 29 1.44 17.51 40.99
C ASP A 29 1.52 17.01 39.52
N MET A 30 1.05 15.79 39.23
CA MET A 30 1.05 15.26 37.85
C MET A 30 -0.03 15.90 36.97
N GLY A 31 -1.18 16.27 37.54
CA GLY A 31 -2.27 16.93 36.82
C GLY A 31 -1.94 18.39 36.45
N THR A 32 -1.25 19.11 37.34
CA THR A 32 -0.76 20.47 37.09
C THR A 32 0.39 20.50 36.09
N LYS A 33 1.35 19.56 36.16
CA LYS A 33 2.43 19.46 35.15
C LYS A 33 1.91 19.18 33.75
N ARG A 34 1.02 18.19 33.58
CA ARG A 34 0.41 17.90 32.27
C ARG A 34 -0.43 19.06 31.73
N ARG A 35 -1.08 19.83 32.61
CA ARG A 35 -1.84 21.02 32.23
C ARG A 35 -0.93 22.18 31.80
N LEU A 36 0.17 22.42 32.52
CA LEU A 36 1.20 23.39 32.17
C LEU A 36 1.91 23.05 30.86
N GLU A 37 2.22 21.77 30.62
CA GLU A 37 2.80 21.28 29.37
C GLU A 37 1.83 21.44 28.19
N ARG A 38 0.54 21.13 28.37
CA ARG A 38 -0.51 21.39 27.36
C ARG A 38 -0.68 22.89 27.08
N ASP A 39 -0.69 23.74 28.11
CA ASP A 39 -0.83 25.19 27.95
C ASP A 39 0.40 25.81 27.27
N GLN A 40 1.60 25.29 27.55
CA GLN A 40 2.82 25.68 26.85
C GLN A 40 2.82 25.22 25.39
N ALA A 41 2.42 23.97 25.10
CA ALA A 41 2.29 23.47 23.74
C ALA A 41 1.25 24.27 22.92
N PHE A 42 0.10 24.59 23.52
CA PHE A 42 -0.95 25.41 22.92
C PHE A 42 -0.47 26.85 22.67
N LYS A 43 0.25 27.46 23.62
CA LYS A 43 0.87 28.78 23.42
C LYS A 43 1.91 28.76 22.30
N SER A 44 2.74 27.73 22.23
CA SER A 44 3.74 27.56 21.17
C SER A 44 3.09 27.40 19.80
N GLN A 45 2.04 26.58 19.67
CA GLN A 45 1.26 26.46 18.43
C GLN A 45 0.60 27.79 18.02
N LYS A 46 0.03 28.53 18.98
CA LYS A 46 -0.59 29.84 18.71
C LYS A 46 0.45 30.88 18.28
N LEU A 47 1.64 30.88 18.88
CA LEU A 47 2.75 31.74 18.50
C LEU A 47 3.29 31.39 17.11
N ALA A 48 3.43 30.10 16.79
CA ALA A 48 3.84 29.63 15.46
C ALA A 48 2.83 30.05 14.38
N LYS A 49 1.53 29.84 14.61
CA LYS A 49 0.45 30.26 13.70
C LYS A 49 0.41 31.79 13.52
N THR A 50 0.70 32.54 14.58
CA THR A 50 0.78 34.01 14.53
C THR A 50 2.02 34.48 13.76
N ALA A 51 3.16 33.80 13.91
CA ALA A 51 4.39 34.10 13.18
C ALA A 51 4.24 33.80 11.68
N GLN A 52 3.67 32.64 11.31
CA GLN A 52 3.32 32.32 9.93
C GLN A 52 2.37 33.36 9.32
N ARG A 53 1.33 33.78 10.06
CA ARG A 53 0.40 34.81 9.59
C ARG A 53 1.09 36.16 9.37
N ARG A 54 2.01 36.58 10.25
CA ARG A 54 2.79 37.82 10.06
C ARG A 54 3.70 37.72 8.86
N HIS A 55 4.43 36.62 8.71
CA HIS A 55 5.31 36.39 7.57
C HIS A 55 4.55 36.39 6.24
N LYS A 56 3.36 35.76 6.20
CA LYS A 56 2.45 35.81 5.06
C LYS A 56 2.03 37.24 4.73
N LEU A 57 1.54 38.00 5.71
CA LEU A 57 1.10 39.39 5.52
C LEU A 57 2.26 40.32 5.10
N GLU A 58 3.45 40.10 5.63
CA GLU A 58 4.66 40.85 5.27
C GLU A 58 5.09 40.53 3.83
N THR A 59 5.05 39.25 3.45
CA THR A 59 5.29 38.81 2.07
C THR A 59 4.25 39.40 1.11
N GLU A 60 2.96 39.35 1.45
CA GLU A 60 1.87 39.96 0.67
C GLU A 60 2.06 41.48 0.49
N ARG A 61 2.48 42.15 1.56
CA ARG A 61 2.79 43.58 1.53
C ARG A 61 4.00 43.89 0.65
N GLU A 62 5.09 43.15 0.77
CA GLU A 62 6.28 43.30 -0.08
C GLU A 62 5.95 43.05 -1.56
N ILE A 63 5.12 42.06 -1.86
CA ILE A 63 4.63 41.80 -3.23
C ILE A 63 3.84 43.02 -3.73
N SER A 64 2.89 43.53 -2.93
CA SER A 64 2.08 44.70 -3.27
C SER A 64 2.93 45.95 -3.55
N GLU A 65 3.92 46.21 -2.69
CA GLU A 65 4.87 47.33 -2.86
C GLU A 65 5.75 47.17 -4.11
N ARG A 66 6.20 45.95 -4.44
CA ARG A 66 6.98 45.67 -5.66
C ARG A 66 6.17 45.86 -6.95
N VAL A 67 4.92 45.38 -6.97
CA VAL A 67 4.01 45.48 -8.14
C VAL A 67 3.75 46.95 -8.54
N GLY A 68 3.80 47.89 -7.58
CA GLY A 68 3.57 49.32 -7.83
C GLY A 68 4.71 50.06 -8.54
N SER A 69 5.95 49.55 -8.50
CA SER A 69 7.15 50.34 -8.88
C SER A 69 7.57 50.27 -10.35
N ASN A 70 7.08 49.29 -11.12
CA ASN A 70 7.54 49.06 -12.50
C ASN A 70 6.45 48.38 -13.36
N ARG A 71 5.26 48.99 -13.40
CA ARG A 71 4.06 48.43 -14.04
C ARG A 71 3.97 48.90 -15.50
N ARG A 72 3.79 47.94 -16.41
CA ARG A 72 3.45 48.22 -17.82
C ARG A 72 2.09 48.94 -17.89
N ASN A 73 1.94 49.90 -18.80
CA ASN A 73 0.71 50.71 -18.91
C ASN A 73 -0.46 49.95 -19.56
N ASP A 74 -0.18 48.95 -20.39
CA ASP A 74 -1.13 48.05 -21.03
C ASP A 74 -1.03 46.64 -20.44
N LEU A 75 -1.84 46.37 -19.41
CA LEU A 75 -1.85 45.07 -18.71
C LEU A 75 -2.68 44.00 -19.41
N LEU A 76 -3.53 44.42 -20.35
CA LEU A 76 -4.41 43.57 -21.15
C LEU A 76 -4.15 43.86 -22.64
N PRO A 77 -2.96 43.50 -23.17
CA PRO A 77 -2.75 43.59 -24.60
C PRO A 77 -3.74 42.67 -25.34
N GLU A 78 -4.20 43.08 -26.52
CA GLU A 78 -5.02 42.22 -27.37
C GLU A 78 -4.17 41.06 -27.89
N LEU A 79 -4.47 39.85 -27.43
CA LEU A 79 -3.80 38.61 -27.86
C LEU A 79 -4.62 37.93 -28.93
N ARG A 80 -3.99 37.59 -30.06
CA ARG A 80 -4.65 36.91 -31.18
C ARG A 80 -4.21 35.46 -31.25
N LEU A 81 -5.20 34.57 -31.24
CA LEU A 81 -5.01 33.16 -31.55
C LEU A 81 -4.95 32.97 -33.06
N GLN A 82 -3.90 32.30 -33.53
CA GLN A 82 -3.70 31.95 -34.94
C GLN A 82 -3.21 30.50 -35.05
N TYR A 83 -3.37 29.89 -36.22
CA TYR A 83 -2.81 28.57 -36.51
C TYR A 83 -1.62 28.73 -37.44
N ILE A 84 -0.46 28.22 -37.02
CA ILE A 84 0.80 28.35 -37.77
C ILE A 84 1.23 26.96 -38.24
N ALA A 85 1.71 26.87 -39.48
CA ALA A 85 2.26 25.64 -40.03
C ALA A 85 3.53 25.25 -39.26
N LEU A 86 3.68 23.96 -38.91
CA LEU A 86 4.85 23.49 -38.18
C LEU A 86 6.16 23.78 -38.91
N ALA A 87 6.15 23.69 -40.25
CA ALA A 87 7.30 23.95 -41.10
C ALA A 87 7.80 25.42 -41.05
N GLU A 88 6.95 26.35 -40.63
CA GLU A 88 7.30 27.77 -40.53
C GLU A 88 7.90 28.13 -39.17
N LEU A 89 7.67 27.30 -38.14
CA LEU A 89 8.11 27.57 -36.77
C LEU A 89 9.63 27.40 -36.61
N ARG A 90 10.25 28.36 -35.92
CA ARG A 90 11.68 28.38 -35.63
C ARG A 90 11.92 28.19 -34.14
N PRO A 91 12.74 27.22 -33.72
CA PRO A 91 13.11 27.05 -32.31
C PRO A 91 13.93 28.26 -31.84
N SER A 92 13.76 28.66 -30.57
CA SER A 92 14.57 29.77 -30.04
C SER A 92 16.04 29.36 -29.86
N PRO A 93 17.00 30.23 -30.21
CA PRO A 93 18.43 30.01 -29.91
C PRO A 93 18.72 30.05 -28.40
N HIS A 94 17.80 30.57 -27.59
CA HIS A 94 17.94 30.71 -26.14
C HIS A 94 17.05 29.74 -25.36
N ARG A 95 16.89 28.51 -25.88
CA ARG A 95 16.16 27.44 -25.18
C ARG A 95 16.90 27.04 -23.90
N SER A 96 16.38 27.45 -22.74
CA SER A 96 16.99 27.20 -21.42
C SER A 96 16.71 25.81 -20.86
N ARG A 97 15.62 25.14 -21.25
CA ARG A 97 15.25 23.78 -20.83
C ARG A 97 15.34 22.78 -21.98
N ARG A 98 16.01 21.65 -21.75
CA ARG A 98 16.08 20.51 -22.68
C ARG A 98 14.81 19.66 -22.56
N SER A 99 14.31 19.11 -23.67
CA SER A 99 13.27 18.07 -23.63
C SER A 99 13.90 16.74 -23.25
N THR A 100 13.17 15.94 -22.47
CA THR A 100 13.44 14.51 -22.28
C THR A 100 12.48 13.71 -23.17
N VAL A 101 12.88 12.49 -23.55
CA VAL A 101 12.03 11.60 -24.37
C VAL A 101 10.70 11.34 -23.65
N GLU A 102 10.75 11.14 -22.34
CA GLU A 102 9.60 10.92 -21.46
C GLU A 102 8.62 12.10 -21.47
N HIS A 103 9.11 13.34 -21.28
CA HIS A 103 8.24 14.52 -21.25
C HIS A 103 7.56 14.74 -22.60
N VAL A 104 8.27 14.53 -23.71
CA VAL A 104 7.66 14.63 -25.05
C VAL A 104 6.62 13.53 -25.24
N GLY A 105 6.91 12.30 -24.79
CA GLY A 105 5.97 11.17 -24.85
C GLY A 105 4.67 11.46 -24.11
N ARG A 106 4.74 11.97 -22.88
CA ARG A 106 3.55 12.34 -22.07
C ARG A 106 2.71 13.42 -22.74
N LEU A 107 3.35 14.47 -23.26
CA LEU A 107 2.64 15.52 -24.01
C LEU A 107 2.04 15.00 -25.33
N THR A 108 2.69 14.01 -25.96
CA THR A 108 2.16 13.34 -27.16
C THR A 108 0.88 12.57 -26.82
N ALA A 109 0.87 11.80 -25.73
CA ALA A 109 -0.32 11.10 -25.23
C ALA A 109 -1.43 12.10 -24.86
N SER A 110 -1.12 13.11 -24.04
CA SER A 110 -2.08 14.15 -23.64
C SER A 110 -2.72 14.86 -24.84
N ILE A 111 -1.94 15.23 -25.88
CA ILE A 111 -2.50 15.85 -27.09
C ILE A 111 -3.33 14.85 -27.91
N SER A 112 -2.96 13.57 -27.93
CA SER A 112 -3.75 12.52 -28.59
C SER A 112 -5.11 12.35 -27.91
N ASP A 113 -5.14 12.37 -26.58
CA ASP A 113 -6.34 12.07 -25.78
C ASP A 113 -7.27 13.28 -25.64
N LEU A 114 -6.69 14.46 -25.38
CA LEU A 114 -7.42 15.68 -25.02
C LEU A 114 -7.40 16.76 -26.11
N GLY A 115 -6.62 16.54 -27.16
CA GLY A 115 -6.34 17.54 -28.18
C GLY A 115 -5.32 18.59 -27.74
N PHE A 116 -4.99 19.52 -28.64
CA PHE A 116 -4.03 20.58 -28.39
C PHE A 116 -4.70 21.75 -27.63
N THR A 117 -4.81 21.63 -26.31
CA THR A 117 -5.59 22.55 -25.45
C THR A 117 -4.86 23.83 -25.05
N VAL A 118 -3.51 23.82 -25.02
CA VAL A 118 -2.71 24.99 -24.61
C VAL A 118 -1.89 25.54 -25.78
N PRO A 119 -2.25 26.71 -26.35
CA PRO A 119 -1.55 27.27 -27.49
C PRO A 119 -0.08 27.61 -27.17
N ILE A 120 0.77 27.56 -28.18
CA ILE A 120 2.17 27.99 -28.06
C ILE A 120 2.27 29.51 -28.05
N LEU A 121 3.35 30.08 -27.51
CA LEU A 121 3.63 31.51 -27.64
C LEU A 121 4.69 31.72 -28.70
N VAL A 122 4.46 32.65 -29.62
CA VAL A 122 5.38 32.95 -30.71
C VAL A 122 5.63 34.45 -30.87
N ARG A 123 6.82 34.80 -31.37
CA ARG A 123 7.11 36.11 -31.91
C ARG A 123 7.43 35.94 -33.38
N GLU A 124 6.53 36.39 -34.25
CA GLU A 124 6.53 36.09 -35.68
C GLU A 124 6.48 34.57 -35.91
N THR A 125 7.65 33.94 -36.10
CA THR A 125 7.80 32.49 -36.27
C THR A 125 8.69 31.85 -35.20
N GLU A 126 9.31 32.65 -34.32
CA GLU A 126 10.14 32.11 -33.23
C GLU A 126 9.27 31.61 -32.08
N ILE A 127 9.50 30.37 -31.65
CA ILE A 127 8.83 29.81 -30.48
C ILE A 127 9.38 30.47 -29.21
N VAL A 128 8.50 31.08 -28.44
CA VAL A 128 8.81 31.68 -27.14
C VAL A 128 8.55 30.69 -26.01
N ASP A 129 7.39 30.05 -26.03
CA ASP A 129 6.97 28.97 -25.11
C ASP A 129 6.24 27.85 -25.87
N GLY A 130 6.29 26.62 -25.35
CA GLY A 130 5.61 25.47 -25.96
C GLY A 130 6.46 24.60 -26.90
N HIS A 131 7.79 24.71 -26.82
CA HIS A 131 8.73 23.91 -27.64
C HIS A 131 8.44 22.39 -27.59
N ILE A 132 8.09 21.86 -26.41
CA ILE A 132 7.81 20.43 -26.23
C ILE A 132 6.47 20.05 -26.86
N ARG A 133 5.47 20.97 -26.84
CA ARG A 133 4.18 20.77 -27.53
C ARG A 133 4.36 20.75 -29.05
N VAL A 134 5.28 21.57 -29.60
CA VAL A 134 5.65 21.52 -31.02
C VAL A 134 6.32 20.19 -31.37
N GLU A 135 7.22 19.70 -30.51
CA GLU A 135 7.87 18.40 -30.71
C GLU A 135 6.84 17.25 -30.67
N ALA A 136 5.90 17.28 -29.73
CA ALA A 136 4.80 16.31 -29.63
C ALA A 136 3.85 16.39 -30.84
N ALA A 137 3.44 17.59 -31.27
CA ALA A 137 2.62 17.78 -32.46
C ALA A 137 3.30 17.25 -33.74
N THR A 138 4.61 17.42 -33.84
CA THR A 138 5.40 16.85 -34.95
C THR A 138 5.33 15.33 -34.94
N ARG A 139 5.42 14.68 -33.77
CA ARG A 139 5.32 13.21 -33.65
C ARG A 139 3.93 12.69 -34.00
N LEU A 140 2.89 13.48 -33.73
CA LEU A 140 1.50 13.17 -34.11
C LEU A 140 1.21 13.44 -35.59
N GLY A 141 2.15 14.00 -36.36
CA GLY A 141 1.95 14.32 -37.77
C GLY A 141 0.98 15.48 -38.02
N LEU A 142 0.86 16.42 -37.07
CA LEU A 142 0.02 17.61 -37.26
C LEU A 142 0.70 18.59 -38.22
N ASP A 143 -0.06 19.20 -39.13
CA ASP A 143 0.49 20.20 -40.07
C ASP A 143 0.59 21.60 -39.45
N ARG A 144 -0.28 21.92 -38.48
CA ARG A 144 -0.41 23.24 -37.86
C ARG A 144 -0.73 23.15 -36.38
N VAL A 145 -0.33 24.16 -35.62
CA VAL A 145 -0.59 24.26 -34.17
C VAL A 145 -1.21 25.62 -33.80
N PRO A 146 -2.06 25.68 -32.76
CA PRO A 146 -2.58 26.94 -32.24
C PRO A 146 -1.46 27.72 -31.54
N ALA A 147 -1.33 28.99 -31.87
CA ALA A 147 -0.28 29.89 -31.40
C ALA A 147 -0.85 31.27 -31.06
N ILE A 148 -0.30 31.92 -30.03
CA ILE A 148 -0.58 33.30 -29.66
C ILE A 148 0.63 34.16 -30.02
N GLU A 149 0.38 35.21 -30.81
CA GLU A 149 1.41 36.17 -31.23
C GLU A 149 1.68 37.21 -30.13
N ILE A 150 2.96 37.37 -29.76
CA ILE A 150 3.41 38.27 -28.69
C ILE A 150 4.48 39.28 -29.13
N SER A 151 4.46 39.69 -30.40
CA SER A 151 5.35 40.73 -30.95
C SER A 151 5.27 42.10 -30.27
N HIS A 152 4.28 42.35 -29.40
CA HIS A 152 4.19 43.55 -28.56
C HIS A 152 5.25 43.61 -27.44
N LEU A 153 6.01 42.53 -27.24
CA LEU A 153 7.12 42.47 -26.28
C LEU A 153 8.46 42.74 -26.97
N SER A 154 9.30 43.52 -26.30
CA SER A 154 10.68 43.74 -26.72
C SER A 154 11.52 42.46 -26.61
N PRO A 155 12.66 42.36 -27.33
CA PRO A 155 13.55 41.19 -27.23
C PRO A 155 14.02 40.86 -25.81
N ALA A 156 14.21 41.88 -24.96
CA ALA A 156 14.58 41.69 -23.56
C ALA A 156 13.42 41.12 -22.74
N GLU A 157 12.20 41.61 -22.97
CA GLU A 157 10.99 41.10 -22.31
C GLU A 157 10.68 39.66 -22.72
N ILE A 158 10.90 39.28 -23.98
CA ILE A 158 10.78 37.88 -24.44
C ILE A 158 11.74 36.95 -23.69
N ARG A 159 12.99 37.37 -23.51
CA ARG A 159 13.98 36.59 -22.73
C ARG A 159 13.58 36.48 -21.27
N LYS A 160 13.10 37.58 -20.67
CA LYS A 160 12.56 37.60 -19.29
C LYS A 160 11.37 36.65 -19.16
N LEU A 161 10.39 36.76 -20.06
CA LEU A 161 9.18 35.94 -20.09
C LEU A 161 9.52 34.45 -20.19
N ARG A 162 10.47 34.08 -21.05
CA ARG A 162 10.93 32.69 -21.19
C ARG A 162 11.49 32.15 -19.87
N LEU A 163 12.28 32.93 -19.14
CA LEU A 163 12.79 32.52 -17.83
C LEU A 163 11.66 32.43 -16.81
N THR A 164 10.76 33.41 -16.81
CA THR A 164 9.59 33.45 -15.91
C THR A 164 8.69 32.24 -16.12
N LEU A 165 8.21 31.96 -17.33
CA LEU A 165 7.32 30.82 -17.58
C LEU A 165 7.94 29.48 -17.16
N ASN A 166 9.24 29.29 -17.41
CA ASN A 166 9.94 28.07 -17.00
C ASN A 166 10.05 27.94 -15.48
N ARG A 167 10.34 29.04 -14.76
CA ARG A 167 10.53 29.01 -13.30
C ARG A 167 9.20 28.96 -12.55
N THR A 168 8.20 29.71 -13.00
CA THR A 168 6.90 29.78 -12.31
C THR A 168 6.14 28.46 -12.43
N ALA A 169 6.33 27.70 -13.52
CA ALA A 169 5.78 26.35 -13.65
C ALA A 169 6.40 25.32 -12.68
N GLU A 170 7.55 25.62 -12.05
CA GLU A 170 8.16 24.82 -10.98
C GLU A 170 7.72 25.28 -9.58
N MET A 171 7.00 26.40 -9.49
CA MET A 171 6.58 27.00 -8.24
C MET A 171 5.13 26.60 -7.97
N GLY A 172 4.92 25.87 -6.89
CA GLY A 172 3.60 25.37 -6.50
C GLY A 172 3.78 24.14 -5.63
N GLU A 173 2.90 23.98 -4.66
CA GLU A 173 2.79 22.78 -3.85
C GLU A 173 1.42 22.17 -4.14
N TRP A 174 1.34 20.85 -4.19
CA TRP A 174 0.06 20.16 -4.31
C TRP A 174 -0.68 20.24 -2.98
N ASP A 175 -1.98 20.54 -3.05
CA ASP A 175 -2.90 20.22 -1.97
C ASP A 175 -3.21 18.72 -2.08
N LEU A 176 -2.50 17.90 -1.30
CA LEU A 176 -2.57 16.44 -1.40
C LEU A 176 -3.97 15.90 -1.10
N ASP A 177 -4.74 16.56 -0.23
CA ASP A 177 -6.09 16.13 0.10
C ASP A 177 -7.04 16.34 -1.07
N GLN A 178 -6.98 17.52 -1.70
CA GLN A 178 -7.77 17.77 -2.91
C GLN A 178 -7.32 16.91 -4.09
N LEU A 179 -6.00 16.70 -4.24
CA LEU A 179 -5.45 15.88 -5.30
C LEU A 179 -5.89 14.41 -5.19
N ARG A 180 -5.93 13.87 -3.96
CA ARG A 180 -6.41 12.51 -3.69
C ARG A 180 -7.86 12.33 -4.10
N ILE A 181 -8.74 13.26 -3.71
CA ILE A 181 -10.17 13.23 -4.05
C ILE A 181 -10.35 13.25 -5.57
N GLU A 182 -9.67 14.17 -6.27
CA GLU A 182 -9.75 14.27 -7.73
C GLU A 182 -9.28 12.99 -8.43
N ILE A 183 -8.17 12.39 -7.98
CA ILE A 183 -7.66 11.13 -8.56
C ILE A 183 -8.64 9.98 -8.30
N ALA A 184 -9.21 9.88 -7.10
CA ALA A 184 -10.20 8.86 -6.77
C ALA A 184 -11.45 8.98 -7.65
N ASP A 185 -12.00 10.19 -7.80
CA ASP A 185 -13.16 10.45 -8.66
C ASP A 185 -12.88 10.09 -10.13
N LEU A 186 -11.69 10.40 -10.65
CA LEU A 186 -11.30 10.04 -12.02
C LEU A 186 -11.18 8.52 -12.21
N ILE A 187 -10.69 7.80 -11.19
CA ILE A 187 -10.64 6.33 -11.20
C ILE A 187 -12.04 5.74 -11.21
N ASP A 188 -12.96 6.27 -10.39
CA ASP A 188 -14.36 5.82 -10.34
C ASP A 188 -15.09 6.07 -11.67
N LEU A 189 -14.71 7.12 -12.40
CA LEU A 189 -15.17 7.42 -13.75
C LEU A 189 -14.45 6.60 -14.85
N ASN A 190 -13.54 5.72 -14.48
CA ASN A 190 -12.74 4.88 -15.39
C ASN A 190 -11.93 5.69 -16.42
N VAL A 191 -11.39 6.83 -15.99
CA VAL A 191 -10.54 7.71 -16.80
C VAL A 191 -9.08 7.23 -16.76
N ASP A 192 -8.42 7.16 -17.92
CA ASP A 192 -6.99 6.84 -17.98
C ASP A 192 -6.14 8.01 -17.45
N LEU A 193 -5.38 7.74 -16.39
CA LEU A 193 -4.50 8.72 -15.75
C LEU A 193 -3.08 8.73 -16.33
N SER A 194 -2.76 7.88 -17.30
CA SER A 194 -1.40 7.72 -17.85
C SER A 194 -0.81 9.02 -18.43
N SER A 195 -1.67 9.92 -18.94
CA SER A 195 -1.27 11.19 -19.56
C SER A 195 -1.21 12.38 -18.59
N THR A 196 -1.64 12.21 -17.33
CA THR A 196 -1.64 13.28 -16.29
C THR A 196 -0.24 13.70 -15.86
N GLY A 197 0.74 12.81 -16.03
CA GLY A 197 2.12 13.03 -15.60
C GLY A 197 2.43 12.53 -14.18
N PHE A 198 1.48 11.93 -13.48
CA PHE A 198 1.77 11.13 -12.29
C PHE A 198 2.21 9.72 -12.70
N SER A 199 3.25 9.20 -12.06
CA SER A 199 3.61 7.79 -12.20
C SER A 199 2.63 6.92 -11.40
N VAL A 200 2.53 5.63 -11.74
CA VAL A 200 1.68 4.68 -10.98
C VAL A 200 2.09 4.66 -9.50
N GLN A 201 3.39 4.74 -9.22
CA GLN A 201 3.93 4.75 -7.86
C GLN A 201 3.54 6.02 -7.11
N GLU A 202 3.55 7.17 -7.78
CA GLU A 202 3.10 8.44 -7.19
C GLU A 202 1.59 8.41 -6.91
N LEU A 203 0.79 7.87 -7.83
CA LEU A 203 -0.65 7.68 -7.65
C LEU A 203 -0.95 6.76 -6.47
N ASP A 204 -0.26 5.61 -6.37
CA ASP A 204 -0.41 4.69 -5.25
C ASP A 204 -0.08 5.39 -3.92
N ILE A 205 1.00 6.17 -3.85
CA ILE A 205 1.37 6.92 -2.63
C ILE A 205 0.32 7.98 -2.28
N ILE A 206 -0.22 8.71 -3.26
CA ILE A 206 -1.24 9.73 -3.01
C ILE A 206 -2.54 9.10 -2.50
N LEU A 207 -2.92 7.95 -3.05
CA LEU A 207 -4.16 7.25 -2.74
C LEU A 207 -4.12 6.45 -1.44
N LEU A 208 -2.95 5.98 -1.02
CA LEU A 208 -2.79 5.27 0.26
C LEU A 208 -2.79 6.30 1.40
N ASP A 209 -3.75 6.16 2.32
CA ASP A 209 -3.87 7.04 3.49
C ASP A 209 -2.61 7.01 4.37
N GLU A 210 -2.01 8.17 4.61
CA GLU A 210 -0.99 8.36 5.66
C GLU A 210 -1.63 8.50 7.06
N ASP A 211 -2.94 8.75 7.15
CA ASP A 211 -3.65 9.11 8.38
C ASP A 211 -4.45 7.96 9.05
N ASP A 212 -4.24 6.71 8.64
CA ASP A 212 -4.80 5.54 9.36
C ASP A 212 -4.04 5.24 10.68
N GLU A 213 -3.11 6.10 11.10
CA GLU A 213 -2.56 6.08 12.47
C GLU A 213 -3.55 6.66 13.52
N GLY A 214 -4.68 7.24 13.08
CA GLY A 214 -5.59 7.98 13.96
C GLY A 214 -7.08 7.72 13.78
N SER A 215 -7.50 6.88 12.83
CA SER A 215 -8.85 6.32 12.90
C SER A 215 -8.86 5.41 14.13
N GLU A 216 -9.76 5.67 15.08
CA GLU A 216 -10.17 4.60 15.99
C GLU A 216 -10.81 3.56 15.08
N GLU A 217 -9.97 2.67 14.51
CA GLU A 217 -10.37 1.62 13.58
C GLU A 217 -11.62 1.01 14.20
N ALA A 218 -12.73 1.07 13.46
CA ALA A 218 -13.77 0.08 13.63
C ALA A 218 -13.02 -1.24 13.50
N GLY A 219 -12.65 -1.82 14.64
CA GLY A 219 -11.74 -2.94 14.66
C GLY A 219 -12.28 -3.99 13.71
N ASP A 220 -11.40 -4.81 13.19
CA ASP A 220 -11.69 -6.01 12.41
C ASP A 220 -12.48 -7.06 13.26
N GLN A 221 -13.33 -6.60 14.21
CA GLN A 221 -14.41 -7.29 14.89
C GLN A 221 -15.46 -7.67 13.84
N LEU A 222 -15.17 -8.75 13.15
CA LEU A 222 -16.15 -9.44 12.34
C LEU A 222 -17.31 -9.90 13.22
N PRO A 223 -18.55 -9.90 12.69
CA PRO A 223 -19.67 -10.51 13.38
C PRO A 223 -19.35 -11.94 13.78
N ASP A 224 -19.83 -12.35 14.96
CA ASP A 224 -19.60 -13.67 15.53
C ASP A 224 -19.86 -14.77 14.49
N ALA A 225 -18.82 -15.57 14.17
CA ALA A 225 -18.88 -16.66 13.19
C ALA A 225 -19.64 -17.89 13.73
N ALA A 226 -20.53 -17.68 14.70
CA ALA A 226 -21.32 -18.71 15.36
C ALA A 226 -22.43 -19.22 14.41
N GLY A 227 -22.15 -20.30 13.70
CA GLY A 227 -23.12 -20.99 12.84
C GLY A 227 -22.45 -21.90 11.80
N PRO A 228 -23.23 -22.70 11.05
CA PRO A 228 -22.71 -23.40 9.89
C PRO A 228 -22.23 -22.39 8.84
N SER A 229 -21.14 -22.70 8.14
CA SER A 229 -20.63 -21.86 7.07
C SER A 229 -21.68 -21.68 5.98
N VAL A 230 -21.82 -20.45 5.48
CA VAL A 230 -22.66 -20.17 4.33
C VAL A 230 -22.05 -20.86 3.12
N THR A 231 -20.76 -20.63 2.86
CA THR A 231 -19.99 -21.23 1.76
C THR A 231 -19.95 -22.77 1.85
N ARG A 232 -19.86 -23.40 0.69
CA ARG A 232 -19.66 -24.84 0.48
C ARG A 232 -18.49 -25.06 -0.49
N THR A 233 -17.86 -26.23 -0.40
CA THR A 233 -16.83 -26.64 -1.37
C THR A 233 -17.39 -26.61 -2.80
N GLY A 234 -16.64 -26.01 -3.71
CA GLY A 234 -17.03 -25.78 -5.10
C GLY A 234 -17.63 -24.39 -5.37
N ASP A 235 -18.09 -23.67 -4.33
CA ASP A 235 -18.60 -22.31 -4.53
C ASP A 235 -17.49 -21.38 -5.01
N LEU A 236 -17.79 -20.61 -6.06
CA LEU A 236 -16.99 -19.48 -6.54
C LEU A 236 -17.72 -18.18 -6.21
N TRP A 237 -17.09 -17.32 -5.41
CA TRP A 237 -17.60 -16.00 -5.03
C TRP A 237 -16.89 -14.89 -5.80
N LEU A 238 -17.66 -13.92 -6.28
CA LEU A 238 -17.21 -12.69 -6.92
C LEU A 238 -17.35 -11.53 -5.92
N LEU A 239 -16.25 -10.83 -5.66
CA LEU A 239 -16.17 -9.74 -4.69
C LEU A 239 -15.59 -8.53 -5.44
N GLY A 240 -16.44 -7.78 -6.16
CA GLY A 240 -15.97 -6.76 -7.10
C GLY A 240 -15.08 -7.39 -8.18
N ASP A 241 -13.83 -6.93 -8.29
CA ASP A 241 -12.83 -7.50 -9.20
C ASP A 241 -12.15 -8.77 -8.67
N HIS A 242 -12.36 -9.11 -7.40
CA HIS A 242 -11.79 -10.29 -6.76
C HIS A 242 -12.62 -11.55 -7.01
N ARG A 243 -11.95 -12.71 -6.98
CA ARG A 243 -12.57 -14.04 -7.12
C ARG A 243 -12.03 -14.95 -6.02
N ILE A 244 -12.90 -15.67 -5.32
CA ILE A 244 -12.51 -16.67 -4.31
C ILE A 244 -13.24 -17.98 -4.60
N ILE A 245 -12.51 -19.08 -4.70
CA ILE A 245 -13.11 -20.42 -4.80
C ILE A 245 -12.86 -21.23 -3.54
N CYS A 246 -13.90 -21.90 -3.04
CA CYS A 246 -13.77 -22.84 -1.95
C CYS A 246 -13.35 -24.21 -2.50
N GLY A 247 -12.10 -24.63 -2.30
CA GLY A 247 -11.59 -25.84 -2.93
C GLY A 247 -10.18 -26.23 -2.53
N ASN A 248 -9.72 -27.36 -3.07
CA ASN A 248 -8.37 -27.87 -2.82
C ASN A 248 -7.36 -27.19 -3.74
N ALA A 249 -6.39 -26.48 -3.15
CA ALA A 249 -5.33 -25.77 -3.87
C ALA A 249 -4.41 -26.68 -4.71
N LEU A 250 -4.41 -28.01 -4.49
CA LEU A 250 -3.62 -28.96 -5.28
C LEU A 250 -4.33 -29.47 -6.54
N ASP A 251 -5.62 -29.18 -6.68
CA ASP A 251 -6.45 -29.56 -7.82
C ASP A 251 -6.35 -28.51 -8.93
N SER A 252 -5.90 -28.92 -10.12
CA SER A 252 -5.77 -28.01 -11.26
C SER A 252 -7.11 -27.49 -11.79
N ASP A 253 -8.20 -28.22 -11.59
CA ASP A 253 -9.53 -27.81 -12.09
C ASP A 253 -10.09 -26.65 -11.27
N VAL A 254 -9.76 -26.61 -9.97
CA VAL A 254 -10.06 -25.48 -9.08
C VAL A 254 -9.34 -24.21 -9.55
N HIS A 255 -8.06 -24.32 -9.95
CA HIS A 255 -7.30 -23.18 -10.51
C HIS A 255 -7.90 -22.69 -11.83
N ALA A 256 -8.26 -23.62 -12.73
CA ALA A 256 -8.87 -23.27 -14.01
C ALA A 256 -10.20 -22.51 -13.82
N THR A 257 -11.05 -22.98 -12.90
CA THR A 257 -12.33 -22.35 -12.56
C THR A 257 -12.15 -20.97 -11.92
N LEU A 258 -11.18 -20.85 -11.00
CA LEU A 258 -10.86 -19.58 -10.35
C LEU A 258 -10.40 -18.53 -11.35
N LEU A 259 -9.40 -18.88 -12.17
CA LEU A 259 -8.72 -17.93 -13.04
C LEU A 259 -9.52 -17.60 -14.28
N ASP A 260 -10.24 -18.56 -14.88
CA ASP A 260 -11.14 -18.31 -16.01
C ASP A 260 -10.46 -17.50 -17.14
N GLY A 261 -9.23 -17.89 -17.47
CA GLY A 261 -8.38 -17.25 -18.48
C GLY A 261 -7.65 -15.96 -18.03
N ARG A 262 -7.83 -15.49 -16.79
CA ARG A 262 -7.09 -14.34 -16.24
C ARG A 262 -5.60 -14.63 -16.14
N THR A 263 -4.80 -13.60 -16.43
CA THR A 263 -3.34 -13.64 -16.31
C THR A 263 -2.92 -13.25 -14.89
N VAL A 264 -2.01 -14.02 -14.29
CA VAL A 264 -1.50 -13.74 -12.95
C VAL A 264 -0.20 -12.95 -13.03
N HIS A 265 -0.13 -11.82 -12.35
CA HIS A 265 1.00 -10.90 -12.39
C HIS A 265 1.91 -11.08 -11.16
N LEU A 266 1.30 -11.42 -10.03
CA LEU A 266 1.95 -11.57 -8.75
C LEU A 266 1.33 -12.76 -8.00
N VAL A 267 2.15 -13.49 -7.25
CA VAL A 267 1.69 -14.48 -6.26
C VAL A 267 2.16 -14.05 -4.88
N LEU A 268 1.23 -14.02 -3.93
CA LEU A 268 1.51 -13.96 -2.49
C LEU A 268 0.93 -15.22 -1.89
N THR A 269 1.74 -16.04 -1.23
CA THR A 269 1.26 -17.33 -0.74
C THR A 269 1.90 -17.74 0.58
N ASP A 270 1.08 -18.20 1.51
CA ASP A 270 1.46 -18.67 2.84
C ASP A 270 1.04 -20.14 3.01
N PRO A 271 1.76 -21.09 2.38
CA PRO A 271 1.43 -22.50 2.52
C PRO A 271 1.50 -22.95 3.99
N PRO A 272 0.71 -23.94 4.41
CA PRO A 272 0.82 -24.53 5.74
C PRO A 272 2.24 -25.08 5.98
N TYR A 273 2.78 -25.01 7.21
CA TYR A 273 4.20 -25.34 7.46
C TYR A 273 4.49 -26.79 7.85
N ASN A 274 3.49 -27.69 7.75
CA ASN A 274 3.59 -29.07 8.23
C ASN A 274 3.99 -29.16 9.72
N VAL A 275 3.37 -28.30 10.54
CA VAL A 275 3.54 -28.25 12.00
C VAL A 275 2.16 -28.22 12.64
N SER A 276 1.92 -29.10 13.60
CA SER A 276 0.65 -29.14 14.33
C SER A 276 0.40 -27.85 15.12
N ILE A 277 -0.82 -27.34 15.06
CA ILE A 277 -1.26 -26.06 15.62
C ILE A 277 -1.40 -26.11 17.16
N PRO A 278 -2.06 -27.11 17.77
CA PRO A 278 -2.14 -27.24 19.21
C PRO A 278 -0.76 -27.31 19.88
N GLY A 279 -0.50 -26.39 20.82
CA GLY A 279 0.73 -26.39 21.63
C GLY A 279 1.98 -25.81 20.97
N ASN A 280 2.04 -25.69 19.63
CA ASN A 280 3.16 -25.04 18.92
C ASN A 280 2.84 -23.61 18.46
N VAL A 281 1.61 -23.37 18.00
CA VAL A 281 1.17 -22.07 17.46
C VAL A 281 0.22 -21.35 18.42
N SER A 282 -0.79 -22.06 18.95
CA SER A 282 -1.70 -21.56 20.00
C SER A 282 -1.66 -22.48 21.22
N GLY A 283 -0.87 -22.11 22.25
CA GLY A 283 -0.62 -23.01 23.40
C GLY A 283 -0.93 -22.44 24.78
N LEU A 284 -0.84 -21.12 24.99
CA LEU A 284 -0.95 -20.51 26.33
C LEU A 284 -1.98 -19.36 26.42
N GLY A 285 -2.65 -19.00 25.32
CA GLY A 285 -3.65 -17.93 25.26
C GLY A 285 -5.09 -18.40 25.49
N LYS A 286 -6.03 -17.45 25.59
CA LYS A 286 -7.47 -17.76 25.70
C LYS A 286 -8.05 -18.39 24.43
N GLN A 287 -7.48 -18.06 23.26
CA GLN A 287 -7.90 -18.58 21.96
C GLN A 287 -7.16 -19.87 21.62
N LYS A 288 -7.90 -20.88 21.15
CA LYS A 288 -7.38 -22.18 20.71
C LYS A 288 -7.90 -22.46 19.31
N HIS A 289 -7.00 -22.83 18.40
CA HIS A 289 -7.38 -23.20 17.03
C HIS A 289 -7.22 -24.70 16.81
N ALA A 290 -8.04 -25.25 15.91
CA ALA A 290 -7.85 -26.58 15.37
C ALA A 290 -6.65 -26.61 14.42
N ASP A 291 -6.16 -27.82 14.11
CA ASP A 291 -5.21 -28.04 13.02
C ASP A 291 -5.79 -27.59 11.67
N PHE A 292 -4.91 -27.22 10.74
CA PHE A 292 -5.31 -26.95 9.36
C PHE A 292 -5.83 -28.22 8.69
N ALA A 293 -6.66 -28.05 7.65
CA ALA A 293 -7.23 -29.16 6.89
C ALA A 293 -6.17 -30.08 6.27
N MET A 294 -4.95 -29.58 6.04
CA MET A 294 -3.82 -30.33 5.49
C MET A 294 -2.48 -29.72 5.89
N ALA A 295 -1.41 -30.52 5.84
CA ALA A 295 -0.04 -30.16 6.18
C ALA A 295 0.05 -29.50 7.57
N SER A 296 -0.48 -30.18 8.57
CA SER A 296 -0.43 -29.83 10.00
C SER A 296 0.45 -30.82 10.80
N GLY A 297 1.48 -31.38 10.18
CA GLY A 297 2.47 -32.26 10.82
C GLY A 297 2.32 -33.75 10.48
N GLU A 298 1.36 -34.12 9.63
CA GLU A 298 1.12 -35.49 9.21
C GLU A 298 2.07 -35.98 8.10
N MET A 299 2.66 -35.06 7.32
CA MET A 299 3.47 -35.42 6.16
C MET A 299 4.91 -35.75 6.56
N ASN A 300 5.45 -36.84 6.03
CA ASN A 300 6.89 -37.13 6.13
C ASN A 300 7.72 -36.22 5.20
N ASP A 301 9.05 -36.30 5.29
CA ASP A 301 9.95 -35.44 4.51
C ASP A 301 9.77 -35.53 2.97
N ALA A 302 9.41 -36.69 2.43
CA ALA A 302 9.20 -36.88 0.99
C ALA A 302 7.82 -36.38 0.56
N GLU A 303 6.78 -36.68 1.34
CA GLU A 303 5.42 -36.17 1.12
C GLU A 303 5.40 -34.64 1.21
N TRP A 304 6.12 -34.07 2.18
CA TRP A 304 6.23 -32.63 2.36
C TRP A 304 6.94 -31.95 1.19
N GLN A 305 8.01 -32.56 0.66
CA GLN A 305 8.66 -32.04 -0.55
C GLN A 305 7.71 -32.11 -1.75
N ALA A 306 7.05 -33.25 -1.96
CA ALA A 306 6.12 -33.44 -3.09
C ALA A 306 4.94 -32.46 -3.04
N PHE A 307 4.44 -32.16 -1.84
CA PHE A 307 3.43 -31.14 -1.61
C PHE A 307 3.92 -29.77 -2.10
N LEU A 308 5.09 -29.30 -1.63
CA LEU A 308 5.63 -28.01 -2.03
C LEU A 308 5.96 -27.95 -3.53
N ASP A 309 6.49 -29.04 -4.11
CA ASP A 309 6.75 -29.13 -5.55
C ASP A 309 5.45 -28.92 -6.36
N ARG A 310 4.35 -29.56 -5.94
CA ARG A 310 3.04 -29.40 -6.58
C ARG A 310 2.51 -27.98 -6.43
N VAL A 311 2.62 -27.39 -5.24
CA VAL A 311 2.19 -26.01 -4.95
C VAL A 311 2.92 -25.01 -5.85
N LEU A 312 4.25 -25.03 -5.86
CA LEU A 312 5.03 -24.06 -6.64
C LEU A 312 4.83 -24.26 -8.15
N MET A 313 4.63 -25.50 -8.61
CA MET A 313 4.30 -25.78 -10.01
C MET A 313 2.96 -25.16 -10.41
N LEU A 314 1.92 -25.29 -9.58
CA LEU A 314 0.60 -24.72 -9.84
C LEU A 314 0.61 -23.19 -9.80
N LEU A 315 1.40 -22.58 -8.92
CA LEU A 315 1.57 -21.13 -8.84
C LEU A 315 2.37 -20.56 -10.02
N ALA A 316 3.42 -21.28 -10.46
CA ALA A 316 4.27 -20.83 -11.57
C ALA A 316 3.57 -20.94 -12.93
N ALA A 317 2.62 -21.87 -13.10
CA ALA A 317 1.95 -22.12 -14.37
C ALA A 317 1.20 -20.87 -14.93
N PRO A 318 0.27 -20.23 -14.20
CA PRO A 318 -0.49 -19.06 -14.69
C PRO A 318 0.26 -17.73 -14.59
N LEU A 319 1.39 -17.71 -13.87
CA LEU A 319 2.21 -16.51 -13.69
C LEU A 319 2.80 -16.06 -15.03
N ILE A 320 2.76 -14.76 -15.31
CA ILE A 320 3.38 -14.17 -16.50
C ILE A 320 4.91 -14.22 -16.44
N GLU A 321 5.56 -14.09 -17.59
CA GLU A 321 7.00 -13.84 -17.60
C GLU A 321 7.35 -12.50 -16.93
N GLY A 322 8.40 -12.54 -16.10
CA GLY A 322 8.77 -11.46 -15.20
C GLY A 322 7.86 -11.31 -13.97
N GLY A 323 6.83 -12.15 -13.81
CA GLY A 323 5.97 -12.16 -12.63
C GLY A 323 6.72 -12.68 -11.39
N ILE A 324 6.27 -12.23 -10.21
CA ILE A 324 6.93 -12.49 -8.93
C ILE A 324 6.10 -13.43 -8.06
N ILE A 325 6.78 -14.30 -7.30
CA ILE A 325 6.20 -15.10 -6.22
C ILE A 325 6.87 -14.74 -4.91
N PHE A 326 6.07 -14.34 -3.92
CA PHE A 326 6.45 -14.29 -2.52
C PHE A 326 5.89 -15.53 -1.81
N ALA A 327 6.74 -16.50 -1.51
CA ALA A 327 6.36 -17.72 -0.78
C ALA A 327 6.85 -17.65 0.67
N PHE A 328 5.93 -17.52 1.61
CA PHE A 328 6.23 -17.48 3.05
C PHE A 328 6.57 -18.89 3.56
N MET A 329 7.56 -18.97 4.45
CA MET A 329 7.94 -20.21 5.14
C MET A 329 8.73 -19.93 6.42
N ASP A 330 8.79 -20.89 7.32
CA ASP A 330 9.71 -20.85 8.45
C ASP A 330 11.15 -21.26 8.06
N TRP A 331 12.08 -21.04 8.99
CA TRP A 331 13.49 -21.40 8.81
C TRP A 331 13.73 -22.91 8.63
N ARG A 332 12.80 -23.77 9.06
CA ARG A 332 12.95 -25.23 8.99
C ARG A 332 12.74 -25.71 7.56
N SER A 333 11.77 -25.12 6.85
CA SER A 333 11.32 -25.61 5.55
C SER A 333 11.67 -24.71 4.36
N ILE A 334 12.28 -23.53 4.57
CA ILE A 334 12.64 -22.61 3.46
C ILE A 334 13.49 -23.26 2.36
N HIS A 335 14.39 -24.17 2.70
CA HIS A 335 15.23 -24.89 1.73
C HIS A 335 14.42 -25.81 0.80
N ARG A 336 13.29 -26.32 1.28
CA ARG A 336 12.35 -27.13 0.48
C ARG A 336 11.58 -26.27 -0.51
N VAL A 337 11.21 -25.05 -0.09
CA VAL A 337 10.60 -24.04 -0.97
C VAL A 337 11.57 -23.63 -2.08
N TYR A 338 12.87 -23.50 -1.81
CA TYR A 338 13.88 -23.29 -2.87
C TYR A 338 13.91 -24.43 -3.87
N THR A 339 13.96 -25.67 -3.37
CA THR A 339 13.97 -26.87 -4.21
C THR A 339 12.73 -26.93 -5.10
N ALA A 340 11.55 -26.69 -4.54
CA ALA A 340 10.28 -26.66 -5.25
C ALA A 340 10.22 -25.53 -6.29
N GLY A 341 10.69 -24.33 -5.94
CA GLY A 341 10.74 -23.19 -6.86
C GLY A 341 11.65 -23.44 -8.06
N PHE A 342 12.84 -24.03 -7.84
CA PHE A 342 13.73 -24.41 -8.94
C PHE A 342 13.14 -25.50 -9.82
N ALA A 343 12.48 -26.50 -9.22
CA ALA A 343 11.78 -27.55 -9.97
C ALA A 343 10.63 -26.99 -10.83
N ALA A 344 9.97 -25.92 -10.37
CA ALA A 344 8.94 -25.18 -11.10
C ALA A 344 9.52 -24.22 -12.17
N GLY A 345 10.84 -24.18 -12.37
CA GLY A 345 11.50 -23.35 -13.38
C GLY A 345 11.65 -21.88 -12.99
N LEU A 346 11.51 -21.55 -11.71
CA LEU A 346 11.62 -20.18 -11.21
C LEU A 346 13.07 -19.81 -10.84
N ASN A 347 13.40 -18.53 -10.95
CA ASN A 347 14.69 -17.99 -10.51
C ASN A 347 14.54 -17.31 -9.15
N LEU A 348 15.38 -17.67 -8.18
CA LEU A 348 15.41 -17.01 -6.89
C LEU A 348 16.02 -15.60 -7.06
N VAL A 349 15.27 -14.57 -6.68
CA VAL A 349 15.69 -13.17 -6.71
C VAL A 349 16.34 -12.79 -5.39
N ASN A 350 15.70 -13.14 -4.28
CA ASN A 350 16.18 -12.80 -2.94
C ASN A 350 15.56 -13.70 -1.86
N LEU A 351 16.15 -13.66 -0.67
CA LEU A 351 15.52 -14.10 0.57
C LEU A 351 15.13 -12.86 1.36
N VAL A 352 13.84 -12.71 1.63
CA VAL A 352 13.32 -11.65 2.50
C VAL A 352 13.14 -12.21 3.91
N VAL A 353 13.56 -11.43 4.91
CA VAL A 353 13.38 -11.73 6.33
C VAL A 353 12.31 -10.80 6.88
N TRP A 354 11.15 -11.33 7.22
CA TRP A 354 10.15 -10.57 7.95
C TRP A 354 10.44 -10.64 9.44
N TYR A 355 10.91 -9.52 10.02
CA TYR A 355 11.07 -9.34 11.46
C TYR A 355 9.73 -8.93 12.09
N LYS A 356 9.25 -9.77 13.01
CA LYS A 356 7.92 -9.66 13.66
C LYS A 356 7.88 -8.75 14.87
N GLU A 357 9.00 -8.06 15.16
CA GLU A 357 9.27 -7.24 16.35
C GLU A 357 9.14 -7.93 17.72
N ALA A 358 8.77 -9.21 17.76
CA ALA A 358 8.68 -10.01 18.97
C ALA A 358 8.99 -11.47 18.66
N GLY A 359 9.66 -12.14 19.60
CA GLY A 359 9.91 -13.58 19.52
C GLY A 359 8.64 -14.38 19.83
N ALA A 360 8.41 -15.46 19.07
CA ALA A 360 7.40 -16.48 19.37
C ALA A 360 7.73 -17.26 20.67
N MET A 361 6.88 -18.21 21.04
CA MET A 361 7.15 -19.14 22.14
C MET A 361 8.30 -20.09 21.78
N GLY A 362 9.11 -20.50 22.76
CA GLY A 362 10.22 -21.45 22.57
C GLY A 362 11.46 -21.18 23.44
N GLY A 363 12.37 -22.17 23.49
CA GLY A 363 13.63 -22.11 24.26
C GLY A 363 14.90 -21.97 23.40
N LEU A 364 16.01 -21.58 24.04
CA LEU A 364 17.33 -21.17 23.48
C LEU A 364 17.30 -19.89 22.62
N TYR A 365 16.77 -19.95 21.40
CA TYR A 365 16.61 -18.78 20.51
C TYR A 365 15.17 -18.71 20.02
N ARG A 366 14.43 -17.70 20.48
CA ARG A 366 13.04 -17.49 20.09
C ARG A 366 12.98 -16.96 18.66
N SER A 367 12.19 -17.62 17.79
CA SER A 367 12.01 -17.13 16.43
C SER A 367 11.28 -15.79 16.45
N ALA A 368 11.96 -14.74 16.00
CA ALA A 368 11.40 -13.41 15.85
C ALA A 368 11.16 -13.05 14.37
N HIS A 369 11.28 -14.02 13.47
CA HIS A 369 11.13 -13.80 12.05
C HIS A 369 10.40 -14.93 11.34
N GLU A 370 9.92 -14.62 10.15
CA GLU A 370 9.55 -15.56 9.10
C GLU A 370 10.35 -15.22 7.84
N LEU A 371 10.47 -16.20 6.95
CA LEU A 371 11.24 -16.09 5.72
C LEU A 371 10.30 -16.05 4.53
N ILE A 372 10.68 -15.32 3.50
CA ILE A 372 9.91 -15.25 2.26
C ILE A 372 10.87 -15.48 1.10
N ALA A 373 10.67 -16.59 0.39
CA ALA A 373 11.39 -16.88 -0.84
C ALA A 373 10.81 -16.00 -1.96
N LEU A 374 11.65 -15.12 -2.52
CA LEU A 374 11.28 -14.25 -3.62
C LEU A 374 11.71 -14.87 -4.94
N PHE A 375 10.77 -15.34 -5.74
CA PHE A 375 11.05 -15.89 -7.06
C PHE A 375 10.56 -14.99 -8.19
N CYS A 376 11.20 -15.11 -9.34
CA CYS A 376 10.78 -14.55 -10.61
C CYS A 376 10.58 -15.67 -11.62
N LYS A 377 9.47 -15.63 -12.39
CA LYS A 377 9.37 -16.39 -13.63
C LYS A 377 10.19 -15.66 -14.69
N GLY A 378 11.17 -16.34 -15.28
CA GLY A 378 12.16 -15.69 -16.12
C GLY A 378 13.28 -14.99 -15.33
N LYS A 379 14.08 -14.17 -16.01
CA LYS A 379 15.37 -13.66 -15.46
C LYS A 379 15.25 -12.32 -14.72
N VAL A 380 14.28 -11.50 -15.08
CA VAL A 380 14.16 -10.12 -14.59
C VAL A 380 12.70 -9.84 -14.27
N PRO A 381 12.40 -9.21 -13.12
CA PRO A 381 11.04 -8.79 -12.80
C PRO A 381 10.48 -7.88 -13.89
N ARG A 382 9.22 -8.07 -14.26
CA ARG A 382 8.49 -7.18 -15.18
C ARG A 382 8.34 -5.79 -14.58
N THR A 383 8.02 -5.73 -13.30
CA THR A 383 7.76 -4.51 -12.54
C THR A 383 8.70 -4.42 -11.36
N ASN A 384 9.27 -3.24 -11.15
CA ASN A 384 10.09 -2.90 -10.00
C ASN A 384 9.75 -1.48 -9.58
N ASN A 385 8.78 -1.32 -8.68
CA ASN A 385 8.33 -0.01 -8.20
C ASN A 385 9.19 0.54 -7.06
N VAL A 386 10.17 -0.23 -6.57
CA VAL A 386 11.13 0.25 -5.58
C VAL A 386 12.06 1.27 -6.23
N GLU A 387 12.58 1.01 -7.44
CA GLU A 387 13.45 1.94 -8.19
C GLU A 387 14.51 2.69 -7.36
N LEU A 388 15.11 2.00 -6.37
CA LEU A 388 16.08 2.60 -5.42
C LEU A 388 15.54 3.84 -4.69
N GLY A 389 14.23 3.89 -4.43
CA GLY A 389 13.57 5.00 -3.74
C GLY A 389 13.30 6.23 -4.60
N ARG A 390 13.51 6.17 -5.93
CA ARG A 390 13.35 7.33 -6.84
C ARG A 390 11.98 8.00 -6.72
N HIS A 391 10.95 7.20 -6.48
CA HIS A 391 9.55 7.64 -6.36
C HIS A 391 9.03 7.48 -4.93
N GLY A 392 9.90 7.54 -3.91
CA GLY A 392 9.53 7.46 -2.50
C GLY A 392 9.45 6.04 -1.90
N ARG A 393 9.25 5.00 -2.73
CA ARG A 393 9.26 3.60 -2.25
C ARG A 393 10.68 3.05 -2.09
N ASN A 394 11.25 3.08 -0.89
CA ASN A 394 12.56 2.48 -0.61
C ASN A 394 12.40 1.18 0.22
N ARG A 395 12.95 0.07 -0.27
CA ARG A 395 12.75 -1.26 0.31
C ARG A 395 14.05 -2.02 0.47
N ASN A 396 14.18 -2.71 1.60
CA ASN A 396 15.28 -3.64 1.90
C ASN A 396 14.73 -5.08 1.97
N ASN A 397 15.61 -6.08 1.98
CA ASN A 397 15.22 -7.47 2.15
C ASN A 397 14.97 -7.87 3.63
N VAL A 398 14.97 -6.92 4.55
CA VAL A 398 14.48 -7.10 5.92
C VAL A 398 13.23 -6.26 6.08
N TRP A 399 12.09 -6.94 6.18
CA TRP A 399 10.79 -6.30 6.35
C TRP A 399 10.46 -6.23 7.83
N ILE A 400 9.99 -5.08 8.29
CA ILE A 400 9.64 -4.86 9.69
C ILE A 400 8.13 -4.61 9.72
N ALA A 401 7.39 -5.57 10.28
CA ALA A 401 5.97 -5.42 10.52
C ALA A 401 5.59 -6.21 11.79
N PRO A 402 4.76 -5.66 12.68
CA PRO A 402 4.40 -6.33 13.93
C PRO A 402 3.64 -7.64 13.66
N GLY A 403 4.11 -8.75 14.21
CA GLY A 403 3.42 -10.04 14.09
C GLY A 403 2.12 -10.10 14.91
N ALA A 404 1.36 -11.18 14.77
CA ALA A 404 0.08 -11.38 15.46
C ALA A 404 0.16 -11.33 17.00
N ASN A 405 1.35 -11.54 17.59
CA ASN A 405 1.56 -11.46 19.04
C ASN A 405 1.70 -10.02 19.58
N ARG A 406 1.69 -9.01 18.71
CA ARG A 406 1.80 -7.59 19.08
C ARG A 406 0.41 -6.97 19.12
N ARG A 407 0.03 -6.40 20.27
CA ARG A 407 -1.23 -5.64 20.38
C ARG A 407 -1.24 -4.49 19.39
N GLY A 408 -2.36 -4.31 18.68
CA GLY A 408 -2.54 -3.27 17.68
C GLY A 408 -2.01 -3.62 16.28
N SER A 409 -1.46 -4.82 16.05
CA SER A 409 -1.21 -5.26 14.66
C SER A 409 -2.50 -5.75 14.01
N SER A 410 -2.67 -5.50 12.71
CA SER A 410 -3.80 -6.05 11.93
C SER A 410 -3.86 -7.59 12.01
N ALA A 411 -2.70 -8.24 12.08
CA ALA A 411 -2.61 -9.68 12.35
C ALA A 411 -3.15 -10.09 13.74
N ASN A 412 -2.96 -9.27 14.78
CA ASN A 412 -3.46 -9.56 16.12
C ASN A 412 -5.00 -9.53 16.19
N GLN A 413 -5.63 -8.64 15.43
CA GLN A 413 -7.09 -8.52 15.35
C GLN A 413 -7.73 -9.79 14.77
N MET A 414 -7.01 -10.50 13.89
CA MET A 414 -7.46 -11.73 13.24
C MET A 414 -7.20 -13.03 14.03
N LEU A 415 -6.52 -12.97 15.17
CA LEU A 415 -6.21 -14.16 15.99
C LEU A 415 -7.45 -14.84 16.56
N GLU A 416 -8.61 -14.18 16.58
CA GLU A 416 -9.86 -14.85 16.97
C GLU A 416 -10.35 -15.82 15.88
N PHE A 417 -10.07 -15.51 14.62
CA PHE A 417 -10.59 -16.24 13.48
C PHE A 417 -9.57 -17.26 12.94
N HIS A 418 -8.30 -16.87 12.81
CA HIS A 418 -7.26 -17.69 12.17
C HIS A 418 -6.01 -17.84 13.05
N ALA A 419 -5.33 -18.99 12.95
CA ALA A 419 -4.18 -19.32 13.80
C ALA A 419 -2.89 -18.54 13.43
N THR A 420 -2.72 -18.21 12.16
CA THR A 420 -1.48 -17.60 11.62
C THR A 420 -1.73 -16.41 10.68
N PRO A 421 -2.53 -15.40 11.07
CA PRO A 421 -2.81 -14.26 10.21
C PRO A 421 -1.52 -13.46 9.92
N LYS A 422 -1.38 -13.04 8.66
CA LYS A 422 -0.31 -12.12 8.21
C LYS A 422 -0.80 -10.66 8.32
N PRO A 423 0.08 -9.69 8.63
CA PRO A 423 -0.29 -8.28 8.65
C PRO A 423 -0.66 -7.78 7.25
N VAL A 424 -1.75 -7.02 7.13
CA VAL A 424 -2.23 -6.49 5.85
C VAL A 424 -1.21 -5.55 5.23
N GLU A 425 -0.56 -4.72 6.03
CA GLU A 425 0.37 -3.69 5.60
C GLU A 425 1.61 -4.30 4.94
N LEU A 426 2.05 -5.46 5.45
CA LEU A 426 3.15 -6.22 4.85
C LEU A 426 2.80 -6.73 3.45
N CYS A 427 1.58 -7.23 3.27
CA CYS A 427 1.08 -7.68 1.96
C CYS A 427 0.85 -6.50 1.01
N VAL A 428 0.31 -5.37 1.49
CA VAL A 428 0.15 -4.13 0.72
C VAL A 428 1.48 -3.69 0.12
N ASP A 429 2.52 -3.63 0.95
CA ASP A 429 3.86 -3.28 0.46
C ASP A 429 4.38 -4.26 -0.59
N ALA A 430 4.23 -5.57 -0.34
CA ALA A 430 4.69 -6.59 -1.27
C ALA A 430 3.98 -6.48 -2.63
N ILE A 431 2.67 -6.18 -2.64
CA ILE A 431 1.89 -5.95 -3.87
C ILE A 431 2.41 -4.73 -4.61
N LEU A 432 2.54 -3.61 -3.91
CA LEU A 432 2.96 -2.34 -4.51
C LEU A 432 4.38 -2.38 -5.05
N ASP A 433 5.28 -3.17 -4.45
CA ASP A 433 6.69 -3.23 -4.86
C ASP A 433 6.88 -3.80 -6.28
N VAL A 434 5.99 -4.69 -6.74
CA VAL A 434 6.20 -5.49 -7.96
C VAL A 434 4.95 -5.66 -8.84
N SER A 435 3.91 -4.84 -8.66
CA SER A 435 2.69 -4.86 -9.49
C SER A 435 2.20 -3.46 -9.88
N GLN A 436 1.36 -3.38 -10.91
CA GLN A 436 0.65 -2.17 -11.32
C GLN A 436 -0.81 -2.23 -10.84
N ARG A 437 -1.49 -1.08 -10.79
CA ARG A 437 -2.92 -1.04 -10.49
C ARG A 437 -3.70 -1.85 -11.53
N GLY A 438 -4.70 -2.61 -11.09
CA GLY A 438 -5.44 -3.56 -11.94
C GLY A 438 -4.75 -4.90 -12.19
N ASP A 439 -3.48 -5.08 -11.81
CA ASP A 439 -2.82 -6.39 -11.90
C ASP A 439 -3.54 -7.43 -11.01
N THR A 440 -3.46 -8.70 -11.43
CA THR A 440 -4.03 -9.83 -10.67
C THR A 440 -3.00 -10.48 -9.75
N VAL A 441 -3.35 -10.58 -8.46
CA VAL A 441 -2.61 -11.24 -7.38
C VAL A 441 -3.26 -12.60 -7.08
N LEU A 442 -2.48 -13.68 -7.14
CA LEU A 442 -2.94 -15.03 -6.80
C LEU A 442 -2.47 -15.43 -5.40
N ASP A 443 -3.38 -15.97 -4.59
CA ASP A 443 -3.09 -16.64 -3.33
C ASP A 443 -3.92 -17.92 -3.18
N ILE A 444 -3.27 -19.06 -3.14
CA ILE A 444 -3.96 -20.35 -3.08
C ILE A 444 -4.08 -20.92 -1.66
N PHE A 445 -3.62 -20.19 -0.66
CA PHE A 445 -3.80 -20.48 0.76
C PHE A 445 -4.35 -19.23 1.45
N LEU A 446 -5.51 -18.79 0.99
CA LEU A 446 -6.03 -17.46 1.30
C LEU A 446 -6.30 -17.23 2.79
N GLY A 447 -6.65 -18.29 3.54
CA GLY A 447 -6.88 -18.23 4.98
C GLY A 447 -7.89 -17.15 5.35
N SER A 448 -7.52 -16.27 6.28
CA SER A 448 -8.36 -15.12 6.69
C SER A 448 -8.47 -13.99 5.65
N GLY A 449 -7.90 -14.13 4.45
CA GLY A 449 -8.09 -13.16 3.37
C GLY A 449 -7.14 -11.96 3.37
N THR A 450 -6.01 -12.01 4.09
CA THR A 450 -5.06 -10.89 4.16
C THR A 450 -4.63 -10.41 2.78
N THR A 451 -4.32 -11.33 1.85
CA THR A 451 -3.93 -10.98 0.48
C THR A 451 -5.05 -10.28 -0.29
N LEU A 452 -6.31 -10.69 -0.09
CA LEU A 452 -7.45 -10.05 -0.76
C LEU A 452 -7.68 -8.63 -0.25
N ILE A 453 -7.65 -8.42 1.07
CA ILE A 453 -7.79 -7.10 1.67
C ILE A 453 -6.63 -6.17 1.24
N ALA A 454 -5.41 -6.69 1.16
CA ALA A 454 -4.27 -5.93 0.65
C ALA A 454 -4.42 -5.57 -0.84
N ALA A 455 -4.95 -6.48 -1.66
CA ALA A 455 -5.22 -6.23 -3.07
C ALA A 455 -6.31 -5.16 -3.25
N GLU A 456 -7.40 -5.22 -2.48
CA GLU A 456 -8.48 -4.21 -2.47
C GLU A 456 -7.92 -2.82 -2.12
N LYS A 457 -7.21 -2.70 -0.99
CA LYS A 457 -6.57 -1.44 -0.55
C LYS A 457 -5.59 -0.84 -1.56
N THR A 458 -5.06 -1.65 -2.48
CA THR A 458 -4.11 -1.21 -3.50
C THR A 458 -4.73 -1.13 -4.89
N GLY A 459 -6.03 -1.39 -5.07
CA GLY A 459 -6.67 -1.40 -6.39
C GLY A 459 -6.10 -2.47 -7.34
N ARG A 460 -5.71 -3.63 -6.81
CA ARG A 460 -5.34 -4.84 -7.56
C ARG A 460 -6.45 -5.88 -7.40
N ALA A 461 -6.60 -6.78 -8.37
CA ALA A 461 -7.56 -7.88 -8.27
C ALA A 461 -6.93 -9.08 -7.57
N CYS A 462 -7.67 -9.77 -6.70
CA CYS A 462 -7.21 -10.99 -6.03
C CYS A 462 -7.95 -12.20 -6.57
N CYS A 463 -7.23 -13.26 -6.91
CA CYS A 463 -7.76 -14.59 -7.15
C CYS A 463 -7.31 -15.50 -6.01
N GLY A 464 -8.27 -16.03 -5.25
CA GLY A 464 -8.02 -16.77 -4.01
C GLY A 464 -8.54 -18.21 -4.02
N ILE A 465 -7.78 -19.15 -3.45
CA ILE A 465 -8.28 -20.50 -3.09
C ILE A 465 -8.22 -20.67 -1.57
N GLU A 466 -9.29 -21.20 -0.99
CA GLU A 466 -9.34 -21.59 0.41
C GLU A 466 -10.12 -22.90 0.56
N ILE A 467 -9.58 -23.85 1.33
CA ILE A 467 -10.16 -25.20 1.45
C ILE A 467 -11.27 -25.25 2.51
N GLU A 468 -11.20 -24.42 3.55
CA GLU A 468 -12.19 -24.40 4.62
C GLU A 468 -13.28 -23.36 4.34
N PRO A 469 -14.56 -23.77 4.16
CA PRO A 469 -15.63 -22.84 3.81
C PRO A 469 -15.84 -21.70 4.84
N ARG A 470 -15.55 -21.95 6.12
CA ARG A 470 -15.63 -20.93 7.18
C ARG A 470 -14.65 -19.76 6.96
N PHE A 471 -13.50 -20.02 6.35
CA PHE A 471 -12.51 -18.97 6.09
C PHE A 471 -12.92 -18.14 4.88
N VAL A 472 -13.51 -18.76 3.86
CA VAL A 472 -14.12 -18.03 2.73
C VAL A 472 -15.19 -17.05 3.23
N ASP A 473 -16.09 -17.51 4.11
CA ASP A 473 -17.08 -16.66 4.76
C ASP A 473 -16.47 -15.48 5.52
N VAL A 474 -15.34 -15.70 6.21
CA VAL A 474 -14.59 -14.63 6.90
C VAL A 474 -14.05 -13.62 5.90
N VAL A 475 -13.43 -14.07 4.81
CA VAL A 475 -12.90 -13.15 3.78
C VAL A 475 -14.01 -12.30 3.17
N ILE A 476 -15.15 -12.92 2.83
CA ILE A 476 -16.31 -12.20 2.28
C ILE A 476 -16.76 -11.10 3.24
N ARG A 477 -17.01 -11.42 4.51
CA ARG A 477 -17.49 -10.43 5.49
C ARG A 477 -16.49 -9.28 5.70
N ARG A 478 -15.18 -9.57 5.72
CA ARG A 478 -14.14 -8.53 5.82
C ARG A 478 -14.20 -7.57 4.64
N TRP A 479 -14.33 -8.11 3.43
CA TRP A 479 -14.39 -7.31 2.23
C TRP A 479 -15.68 -6.51 2.12
N GLU A 480 -16.84 -7.10 2.43
CA GLU A 480 -18.13 -6.39 2.47
C GLU A 480 -18.12 -5.26 3.51
N GLN A 481 -17.50 -5.48 4.67
CA GLN A 481 -17.33 -4.44 5.70
C GLN A 481 -16.41 -3.31 5.24
N LEU A 482 -15.31 -3.64 4.55
CA LEU A 482 -14.34 -2.66 4.05
C LEU A 482 -14.93 -1.80 2.93
N THR A 483 -15.67 -2.41 2.00
CA THR A 483 -16.10 -1.76 0.75
C THR A 483 -17.55 -1.30 0.76
N GLY A 484 -18.38 -1.85 1.64
CA GLY A 484 -19.84 -1.66 1.61
C GLY A 484 -20.55 -2.36 0.44
N GLN A 485 -19.84 -3.15 -0.36
CA GLN A 485 -20.39 -3.93 -1.47
C GLN A 485 -20.86 -5.32 -1.01
N GLU A 486 -21.57 -6.05 -1.88
CA GLU A 486 -22.08 -7.40 -1.61
C GLU A 486 -21.37 -8.44 -2.47
N ALA A 487 -20.93 -9.54 -1.87
CA ALA A 487 -20.33 -10.66 -2.60
C ALA A 487 -21.41 -11.47 -3.33
N ILE A 488 -21.10 -11.96 -4.53
CA ILE A 488 -22.03 -12.65 -5.42
C ILE A 488 -21.57 -14.09 -5.66
N LEU A 489 -22.47 -15.06 -5.49
CA LEU A 489 -22.21 -16.45 -5.85
C LEU A 489 -22.26 -16.59 -7.38
N ALA A 490 -21.16 -16.97 -8.01
CA ALA A 490 -21.04 -16.99 -9.47
C ALA A 490 -22.05 -17.91 -10.16
N GLU A 491 -22.43 -19.02 -9.51
CA GLU A 491 -23.37 -20.00 -10.06
C GLU A 491 -24.80 -19.45 -10.16
N THR A 492 -25.28 -18.76 -9.12
CA THR A 492 -26.68 -18.32 -9.01
C THR A 492 -26.89 -16.84 -9.27
N GLY A 493 -25.83 -16.03 -9.17
CA GLY A 493 -25.92 -14.57 -9.18
C GLY A 493 -26.53 -13.98 -7.91
N GLU A 494 -26.74 -14.77 -6.85
CA GLU A 494 -27.30 -14.30 -5.59
C GLU A 494 -26.23 -13.73 -4.64
N THR A 495 -26.62 -12.76 -3.81
CA THR A 495 -25.72 -12.17 -2.82
C THR A 495 -25.41 -13.13 -1.67
N PHE A 496 -24.28 -12.93 -0.99
CA PHE A 496 -23.89 -13.74 0.16
C PHE A 496 -24.97 -13.79 1.25
N THR A 497 -25.60 -12.64 1.53
CA THR A 497 -26.75 -12.54 2.45
C THR A 497 -27.91 -13.44 2.01
N ARG A 498 -28.31 -13.36 0.74
CA ARG A 498 -29.41 -14.15 0.18
C ARG A 498 -29.11 -15.66 0.24
N VAL A 499 -27.90 -16.05 -0.13
CA VAL A 499 -27.45 -17.45 -0.07
C VAL A 499 -27.43 -17.95 1.39
N SER A 500 -27.01 -17.11 2.34
CA SER A 500 -27.06 -17.41 3.78
C SER A 500 -28.48 -17.72 4.25
N GLU A 501 -29.46 -16.89 3.87
CA GLU A 501 -30.87 -17.10 4.21
C GLU A 501 -31.42 -18.40 3.62
N VAL A 502 -31.18 -18.64 2.33
CA VAL A 502 -31.64 -19.85 1.63
C VAL A 502 -31.05 -21.11 2.26
N ARG A 503 -29.74 -21.10 2.54
CA ARG A 503 -29.05 -22.26 3.12
C ARG A 503 -29.45 -22.49 4.59
N LYS A 504 -29.72 -21.43 5.36
CA LYS A 504 -30.26 -21.54 6.73
C LYS A 504 -31.67 -22.12 6.73
N GLN A 505 -32.55 -21.68 5.83
CA GLN A 505 -33.90 -22.22 5.71
C GLN A 505 -33.87 -23.71 5.34
N ALA A 506 -33.07 -24.08 4.33
CA ALA A 506 -32.94 -25.49 3.93
C ALA A 506 -32.40 -26.38 5.06
N ALA A 507 -31.45 -25.88 5.87
CA ALA A 507 -30.94 -26.61 7.03
C ALA A 507 -31.98 -26.76 8.14
N ALA A 508 -32.83 -25.74 8.37
CA ALA A 508 -33.93 -25.82 9.32
C ALA A 508 -35.00 -26.84 8.87
N ASP A 509 -35.34 -26.85 7.58
CA ASP A 509 -36.34 -27.78 7.02
C ASP A 509 -35.86 -29.24 7.14
N GLN A 510 -34.58 -29.52 6.89
CA GLN A 510 -33.99 -30.86 7.06
C GLN A 510 -33.97 -31.34 8.52
N GLN A 511 -33.81 -30.44 9.50
CA GLN A 511 -33.86 -30.79 10.92
C GLN A 511 -35.29 -31.11 11.40
N VAL A 512 -36.31 -30.51 10.79
CA VAL A 512 -37.72 -30.80 11.11
C VAL A 512 -38.14 -32.17 10.57
N GLU A 513 -37.68 -32.53 9.38
CA GLU A 513 -37.92 -33.86 8.78
C GLU A 513 -37.20 -34.99 9.55
N ALA A 514 -35.95 -34.78 9.97
CA ALA A 514 -35.17 -35.79 10.72
C ALA A 514 -35.65 -36.01 12.18
N GLY A 515 -36.50 -35.12 12.72
CA GLY A 515 -37.07 -35.23 14.06
C GLY A 515 -38.46 -35.91 14.12
N HIS A 516 -39.00 -36.33 12.97
CA HIS A 516 -40.29 -37.02 12.86
C HIS A 516 -40.19 -38.52 12.57
N ASP A 517 -38.98 -39.07 12.46
CA ASP A 517 -38.66 -40.51 12.47
C ASP A 517 -38.11 -40.94 13.84
#